data_AF-A0A9D9DWJ7-F1
#
_entry.id   AF-A0A9D9DWJ7-F1
#
_cell.length_a   1.000
_cell.length_b   1.000
_cell.length_c   1.000
_cell.angle_alpha   90.00
_cell.angle_beta   90.00
_cell.angle_gamma   90.00
#
_symmetry.space_group_name_H-M   'P 1'
#
loop_
_entity.id
_entity.type
_entity.pdbx_description
1 polymer ?
#
loop_
_entity_poly.entity_id
_entity_poly.type
_entity_poly.pdbx_seq_one_letter_code
_entity_poly.pdbx_strand_id
1 'polypeptide(L)'
;MTREETISVLTIIKSAYPKFYQGMSKNDAEAVINLWSVMFADTDISDVKLALYKIISTSQFPPSVAELRQAIVTTQEGAVLDTGEAWSQITRAIRNYGYMREAEALESLPQIVRQSVNRMGGWKELCTSENVMADRAHFIKIYSQIEKRENEQRLIPLPIREKIQMNIEMHKNSQTESISCNDKPLIEKKEENRPINIENNIKNVRNMIKSLICKEV
;
A
#
# COMPACT_ATOMS: atom_id res chain seq x y z
N MET A 1 -16.48 13.88 -15.12
CA MET A 1 -17.61 14.25 -16.01
C MET A 1 -18.56 15.25 -15.33
N THR A 2 -19.33 16.00 -16.10
CA THR A 2 -20.32 16.99 -15.61
C THR A 2 -21.63 16.34 -15.16
N ARG A 3 -22.48 17.10 -14.47
CA ARG A 3 -23.80 16.61 -14.03
C ARG A 3 -24.71 16.21 -15.19
N GLU A 4 -24.65 16.94 -16.32
CA GLU A 4 -25.42 16.62 -17.53
C GLU A 4 -24.98 15.29 -18.14
N GLU A 5 -23.67 15.05 -18.17
CA GLU A 5 -23.07 13.80 -18.61
C GLU A 5 -23.48 12.63 -17.70
N THR A 6 -23.50 12.85 -16.37
CA THR A 6 -24.02 11.88 -15.41
C THR A 6 -25.48 11.50 -15.71
N ILE A 7 -26.33 12.49 -16.00
CA ILE A 7 -27.73 12.23 -16.39
C ILE A 7 -27.79 11.39 -17.66
N SER A 8 -26.94 11.68 -18.66
CA SER A 8 -26.87 10.89 -19.89
C SER A 8 -26.54 9.42 -19.60
N VAL A 9 -25.54 9.16 -18.77
CA VAL A 9 -25.13 7.80 -18.35
C VAL A 9 -26.25 7.08 -17.59
N LEU A 10 -26.85 7.74 -16.60
CA LEU A 10 -27.97 7.16 -15.82
C LEU A 10 -29.21 6.91 -16.69
N THR A 11 -29.44 7.72 -17.71
CA THR A 11 -30.52 7.49 -18.68
C THR A 11 -30.28 6.21 -19.47
N ILE A 12 -29.05 5.95 -19.92
CA ILE A 12 -28.69 4.69 -20.59
C ILE A 12 -28.95 3.49 -19.66
N ILE A 13 -28.56 3.59 -18.39
CA ILE A 13 -28.79 2.53 -17.39
C ILE A 13 -30.29 2.29 -17.19
N LYS A 14 -31.08 3.35 -17.02
CA LYS A 14 -32.53 3.24 -16.86
C LYS A 14 -33.19 2.58 -18.08
N SER A 15 -32.73 2.90 -19.29
CA SER A 15 -33.21 2.29 -20.53
C SER A 15 -32.83 0.81 -20.65
N ALA A 16 -31.63 0.42 -20.19
CA ALA A 16 -31.19 -0.98 -20.21
C ALA A 16 -31.90 -1.83 -19.13
N TYR A 17 -32.27 -1.24 -17.99
CA TYR A 17 -32.84 -1.94 -16.84
C TYR A 17 -34.19 -1.34 -16.37
N PRO A 18 -35.20 -1.20 -17.24
CA PRO A 18 -36.40 -0.42 -16.95
C PRO A 18 -37.16 -0.91 -15.71
N LYS A 19 -37.17 -2.21 -15.45
CA LYS A 19 -37.84 -2.84 -14.30
C LYS A 19 -37.29 -2.37 -12.94
N PHE A 20 -35.99 -2.11 -12.86
CA PHE A 20 -35.33 -1.73 -11.59
C PHE A 20 -35.63 -0.29 -11.16
N TYR A 21 -36.07 0.54 -12.09
CA TYR A 21 -36.35 1.96 -11.85
C TYR A 21 -37.85 2.29 -11.91
N GLN A 22 -38.71 1.26 -11.92
CA GLN A 22 -40.17 1.45 -11.86
C GLN A 22 -40.57 2.08 -10.52
N GLY A 23 -41.43 3.09 -10.58
CA GLY A 23 -41.89 3.78 -9.37
C GLY A 23 -40.86 4.68 -8.69
N MET A 24 -39.66 4.86 -9.27
CA MET A 24 -38.65 5.77 -8.73
C MET A 24 -39.18 7.22 -8.70
N SER A 25 -39.12 7.85 -7.53
CA SER A 25 -39.54 9.24 -7.37
C SER A 25 -38.50 10.21 -7.94
N LYS A 26 -38.89 11.48 -8.13
CA LYS A 26 -37.95 12.54 -8.55
C LYS A 26 -36.84 12.76 -7.53
N ASN A 27 -37.15 12.64 -6.23
CA ASN A 27 -36.17 12.83 -5.16
C ASN A 27 -35.14 11.70 -5.15
N ASP A 28 -35.56 10.46 -5.40
CA ASP A 28 -34.65 9.32 -5.50
C ASP A 28 -33.72 9.47 -6.70
N ALA A 29 -34.26 9.89 -7.85
CA ALA A 29 -33.46 10.14 -9.04
C ALA A 29 -32.41 11.24 -8.79
N GLU A 30 -32.79 12.31 -8.11
CA GLU A 30 -31.89 13.40 -7.74
C GLU A 30 -30.77 12.93 -6.81
N ALA A 31 -31.09 12.10 -5.81
CA ALA A 31 -30.10 11.50 -4.92
C ALA A 31 -29.09 10.62 -5.68
N VAL A 32 -29.56 9.81 -6.63
CA VAL A 32 -28.70 8.98 -7.48
C VAL A 32 -27.81 9.84 -8.38
N ILE A 33 -28.35 10.89 -9.01
CA ILE A 33 -27.56 11.82 -9.84
C ILE A 33 -26.44 12.47 -9.03
N ASN A 34 -26.75 12.94 -7.82
CA ASN A 34 -25.77 13.60 -6.97
C ASN A 34 -24.67 12.64 -6.51
N LEU A 35 -25.02 11.41 -6.11
CA LEU A 35 -24.04 10.38 -5.78
C LEU A 35 -23.11 10.08 -6.96
N TRP A 36 -23.67 9.80 -8.13
CA TRP A 36 -22.89 9.43 -9.31
C TRP A 36 -22.01 10.59 -9.81
N SER A 37 -22.50 11.83 -9.71
CA SER A 37 -21.72 13.01 -10.09
C SER A 37 -20.46 13.17 -9.24
N VAL A 38 -20.52 12.84 -7.94
CA VAL A 38 -19.33 12.83 -7.07
C VAL A 38 -18.42 11.66 -7.42
N MET A 39 -18.98 10.45 -7.60
CA MET A 39 -18.20 9.23 -7.78
C MET A 39 -17.48 9.10 -9.13
N PHE A 40 -17.90 9.87 -10.13
CA PHE A 40 -17.29 9.90 -11.47
C PHE A 40 -16.82 11.31 -11.87
N ALA A 41 -16.65 12.21 -10.89
CA ALA A 41 -16.16 13.57 -11.14
C ALA A 41 -14.80 13.56 -11.86
N ASP A 42 -13.94 12.59 -11.52
CA ASP A 42 -12.57 12.40 -12.01
C ASP A 42 -12.46 11.56 -13.30
N THR A 43 -13.57 11.12 -13.89
CA THR A 43 -13.56 10.22 -15.04
C THR A 43 -14.14 10.89 -16.30
N ASP A 44 -13.58 10.58 -17.47
CA ASP A 44 -14.12 10.99 -18.77
C ASP A 44 -15.39 10.20 -19.13
N ILE A 45 -16.35 10.86 -19.76
CA ILE A 45 -17.61 10.23 -20.16
C ILE A 45 -17.41 9.08 -21.16
N SER A 46 -16.41 9.16 -22.04
CA SER A 46 -16.13 8.10 -23.03
C SER A 46 -15.79 6.78 -22.34
N ASP A 47 -14.96 6.86 -21.30
CA ASP A 47 -14.50 5.70 -20.54
C ASP A 47 -15.64 5.09 -19.73
N VAL A 48 -16.46 5.94 -19.10
CA VAL A 48 -17.67 5.52 -18.38
C VAL A 48 -18.64 4.80 -19.32
N LYS A 49 -18.88 5.32 -20.53
CA LYS A 49 -19.78 4.70 -21.51
C LYS A 49 -19.24 3.36 -22.02
N LEU A 50 -17.95 3.28 -22.34
CA LEU A 50 -17.32 2.03 -22.81
C LEU A 50 -17.45 0.93 -21.75
N ALA A 51 -17.11 1.24 -20.50
CA ALA A 51 -17.24 0.32 -19.38
C ALA A 51 -18.71 -0.06 -19.11
N LEU A 52 -19.62 0.89 -19.22
CA LEU A 52 -21.05 0.64 -19.06
C LEU A 52 -21.58 -0.32 -20.13
N TYR A 53 -21.24 -0.11 -21.41
CA TYR A 53 -21.68 -1.00 -22.48
C TYR A 53 -21.12 -2.41 -22.34
N LYS A 54 -19.88 -2.56 -21.85
CA LYS A 54 -19.32 -3.85 -21.49
C LYS A 54 -20.19 -4.55 -20.44
N ILE A 55 -20.58 -3.87 -19.37
CA ILE A 55 -21.43 -4.45 -18.31
C ILE A 55 -22.82 -4.79 -18.84
N ILE A 56 -23.47 -3.90 -19.57
CA ILE A 56 -24.82 -4.13 -20.12
C ILE A 56 -24.84 -5.37 -21.03
N SER A 57 -23.73 -5.64 -21.72
CA SER A 57 -23.60 -6.79 -22.60
C SER A 57 -23.47 -8.12 -21.86
N THR A 58 -23.08 -8.12 -20.57
CA THR A 58 -22.81 -9.34 -19.79
C THR A 58 -23.63 -9.48 -18.51
N SER A 59 -24.32 -8.42 -18.07
CA SER A 59 -25.06 -8.37 -16.80
C SER A 59 -26.55 -8.10 -17.01
N GLN A 60 -27.37 -8.92 -16.36
CA GLN A 60 -28.82 -8.74 -16.30
C GLN A 60 -29.25 -7.71 -15.23
N PHE A 61 -28.32 -7.27 -14.38
CA PHE A 61 -28.56 -6.35 -13.28
C PHE A 61 -27.90 -4.98 -13.53
N PRO A 62 -28.52 -3.87 -13.08
CA PRO A 62 -27.92 -2.55 -13.19
C PRO A 62 -26.61 -2.49 -12.41
N PRO A 63 -25.55 -1.88 -12.97
CA PRO A 63 -24.26 -1.79 -12.29
C PRO A 63 -24.34 -0.91 -11.04
N SER A 64 -23.67 -1.37 -10.00
CA SER A 64 -23.26 -0.50 -8.88
C SER A 64 -22.14 0.45 -9.29
N VAL A 65 -21.94 1.51 -8.51
CA VAL A 65 -20.82 2.45 -8.71
C VAL A 65 -19.47 1.72 -8.69
N ALA A 66 -19.32 0.74 -7.79
CA ALA A 66 -18.09 -0.03 -7.65
C ALA A 66 -17.81 -0.89 -8.89
N GLU A 67 -18.83 -1.60 -9.39
CA GLU A 67 -18.69 -2.43 -10.60
C GLU A 67 -18.33 -1.60 -11.83
N LEU A 68 -18.97 -0.43 -11.99
CA LEU A 68 -18.67 0.45 -13.11
C LEU A 68 -17.25 1.03 -13.03
N ARG A 69 -16.79 1.46 -11.84
CA ARG A 69 -15.39 1.88 -11.65
C ARG A 69 -14.40 0.76 -11.91
N GLN A 70 -14.70 -0.46 -11.48
CA GLN A 70 -13.86 -1.62 -11.78
C GLN A 70 -13.79 -1.89 -13.29
N ALA A 71 -14.92 -1.81 -13.99
CA ALA A 71 -14.95 -1.98 -15.42
C ALA A 71 -14.14 -0.90 -16.16
N ILE A 72 -14.20 0.36 -15.70
CA ILE A 72 -13.40 1.47 -16.25
C ILE A 72 -11.90 1.16 -16.16
N VAL A 73 -11.41 0.80 -14.97
CA VAL A 73 -10.00 0.46 -14.75
C VAL A 73 -9.57 -0.69 -15.67
N THR A 74 -10.39 -1.75 -15.75
CA THR A 74 -10.10 -2.90 -16.63
C THR A 74 -10.11 -2.53 -18.12
N THR A 75 -10.95 -1.58 -18.56
CA THR A 75 -10.96 -1.14 -19.97
C THR A 75 -9.80 -0.22 -20.32
N GLN A 76 -9.26 0.54 -19.37
CA GLN A 76 -8.14 1.46 -19.59
C GLN A 76 -6.78 0.74 -19.54
N GLU A 77 -6.57 -0.10 -18.52
CA GLU A 77 -5.26 -0.71 -18.24
C GLU A 77 -5.14 -2.14 -18.81
N GLY A 78 -6.25 -2.71 -19.29
CA GLY A 78 -6.31 -4.09 -19.74
C GLY A 78 -6.50 -5.09 -18.60
N ALA A 79 -6.34 -6.38 -18.91
CA ALA A 79 -6.43 -7.43 -17.91
C ALA A 79 -5.21 -7.36 -16.98
N VAL A 80 -5.45 -7.43 -15.66
CA VAL A 80 -4.36 -7.52 -14.68
C VAL A 80 -3.58 -8.82 -14.92
N LEU A 81 -2.25 -8.73 -14.84
CA LEU A 81 -1.37 -9.87 -15.04
C LEU A 81 -1.72 -10.98 -14.04
N ASP A 82 -2.06 -12.15 -14.57
CA ASP A 82 -2.38 -13.33 -13.75
C ASP A 82 -1.19 -13.69 -12.86
N THR A 83 -1.46 -14.12 -11.62
CA THR A 83 -0.38 -14.42 -10.67
C THR A 83 0.51 -15.58 -11.13
N GLY A 84 -0.06 -16.56 -11.83
CA GLY A 84 0.68 -17.66 -12.43
C GLY A 84 1.58 -17.20 -13.57
N GLU A 85 1.09 -16.29 -14.42
CA GLU A 85 1.87 -15.67 -15.49
C GLU A 85 3.00 -14.80 -14.92
N ALA A 86 2.72 -14.00 -13.90
CA ALA A 86 3.72 -13.21 -13.18
C ALA A 86 4.85 -14.09 -12.61
N TRP A 87 4.50 -15.22 -11.99
CA TRP A 87 5.50 -16.19 -11.52
C TRP A 87 6.30 -16.81 -12.66
N SER A 88 5.66 -17.12 -13.78
CA SER A 88 6.33 -17.63 -14.98
C SER A 88 7.40 -16.64 -15.49
N GLN A 89 7.07 -15.34 -15.52
CA GLN A 89 8.03 -14.28 -15.91
C GLN A 89 9.25 -14.25 -14.98
N ILE A 90 9.05 -14.38 -13.66
CA ILE A 90 10.15 -14.49 -12.69
C ILE A 90 11.03 -15.69 -13.02
N THR A 91 10.45 -16.89 -13.14
CA THR A 91 11.24 -18.10 -13.40
C THR A 91 12.01 -18.03 -14.72
N ARG A 92 11.43 -17.40 -15.74
CA ARG A 92 12.10 -17.14 -17.02
C ARG A 92 13.25 -16.14 -16.85
N ALA A 93 13.05 -15.06 -16.11
CA ALA A 93 14.10 -14.10 -15.81
C ALA A 93 15.25 -14.73 -15.01
N ILE A 94 14.97 -15.60 -14.03
CA ILE A 94 16.01 -16.34 -13.29
C ILE A 94 16.84 -17.20 -14.25
N ARG A 95 16.20 -17.93 -15.16
CA ARG A 95 16.91 -18.75 -16.17
C ARG A 95 17.75 -17.91 -17.14
N ASN A 96 17.25 -16.74 -17.53
CA ASN A 96 17.89 -15.91 -18.53
C ASN A 96 19.06 -15.09 -17.98
N TYR A 97 18.92 -14.55 -16.77
CA TYR A 97 19.85 -13.58 -16.19
C TYR A 97 20.72 -14.17 -15.08
N GLY A 98 20.17 -15.13 -14.32
CA GLY A 98 20.82 -15.70 -13.13
C GLY A 98 20.95 -14.68 -12.00
N TYR A 99 21.71 -15.06 -10.97
CA TYR A 99 21.91 -14.22 -9.78
C TYR A 99 22.80 -12.99 -10.03
N MET A 100 23.69 -13.05 -11.03
CA MET A 100 24.70 -12.02 -11.28
C MET A 100 24.16 -10.77 -11.98
N ARG A 101 23.08 -10.91 -12.77
CA ARG A 101 22.51 -9.83 -13.59
C ARG A 101 21.17 -9.36 -13.03
N GLU A 102 21.17 -9.00 -11.74
CA GLU A 102 19.99 -8.56 -11.02
C GLU A 102 19.32 -7.32 -11.67
N ALA A 103 20.11 -6.32 -12.05
CA ALA A 103 19.57 -5.08 -12.63
C ALA A 103 18.80 -5.34 -13.92
N GLU A 104 19.38 -6.08 -14.87
CA GLU A 104 18.75 -6.47 -16.14
C GLU A 104 17.52 -7.35 -15.91
N ALA A 105 17.60 -8.29 -14.96
CA ALA A 105 16.50 -9.17 -14.63
C ALA A 105 15.29 -8.40 -14.10
N LEU A 106 15.53 -7.51 -13.12
CA LEU A 106 14.49 -6.67 -12.57
C LEU A 106 13.95 -5.73 -13.65
N GLU A 107 14.78 -5.06 -14.44
CA GLU A 107 14.31 -4.15 -15.49
C GLU A 107 13.36 -4.84 -16.50
N SER A 108 13.60 -6.13 -16.78
CA SER A 108 12.75 -6.93 -17.68
C SER A 108 11.36 -7.27 -17.13
N LEU A 109 11.11 -7.06 -15.84
CA LEU A 109 9.85 -7.42 -15.17
C LEU A 109 8.91 -6.22 -14.97
N PRO A 110 7.58 -6.42 -14.99
CA PRO A 110 6.61 -5.39 -14.64
C PRO A 110 6.81 -4.87 -13.22
N GLN A 111 6.49 -3.59 -12.99
CA GLN A 111 6.75 -2.91 -11.72
C GLN A 111 6.19 -3.64 -10.49
N ILE A 112 4.96 -4.15 -10.57
CA ILE A 112 4.31 -4.90 -9.48
C ILE A 112 5.08 -6.20 -9.15
N VAL A 113 5.61 -6.88 -10.15
CA VAL A 113 6.41 -8.11 -9.99
C VAL A 113 7.72 -7.78 -9.28
N ARG A 114 8.40 -6.68 -9.67
CA ARG A 114 9.64 -6.21 -9.02
C ARG A 114 9.41 -5.88 -7.56
N GLN A 115 8.33 -5.18 -7.25
CA GLN A 115 7.98 -4.85 -5.87
C GLN A 115 7.75 -6.09 -5.03
N SER A 116 7.06 -7.10 -5.58
CA SER A 116 6.84 -8.38 -4.90
C SER A 116 8.16 -9.09 -4.60
N VAL A 117 9.05 -9.20 -5.58
CA VAL A 117 10.39 -9.80 -5.40
C VAL A 117 11.20 -9.05 -4.32
N ASN A 118 11.18 -7.71 -4.35
CA ASN A 118 11.87 -6.91 -3.34
C ASN A 118 11.32 -7.15 -1.92
N ARG A 119 10.00 -7.32 -1.77
CA ARG A 119 9.39 -7.64 -0.47
C ARG A 119 9.68 -9.07 0.00
N MET A 120 10.02 -9.98 -0.91
CA MET A 120 10.43 -11.34 -0.56
C MET A 120 11.88 -11.43 -0.04
N GLY A 121 12.65 -10.35 -0.13
CA GLY A 121 14.08 -10.34 0.24
C GLY A 121 15.01 -9.97 -0.91
N GLY A 122 14.47 -9.76 -2.11
CA GLY A 122 15.22 -9.33 -3.30
C GLY A 122 15.54 -10.46 -4.27
N TRP A 123 16.18 -10.10 -5.40
CA TRP A 123 16.44 -11.03 -6.49
C TRP A 123 17.42 -12.15 -6.12
N LYS A 124 18.47 -11.80 -5.38
CA LYS A 124 19.53 -12.75 -4.98
C LYS A 124 18.98 -13.88 -4.13
N GLU A 125 18.20 -13.53 -3.10
CA GLU A 125 17.55 -14.51 -2.21
C GLU A 125 16.69 -15.49 -3.00
N LEU A 126 15.89 -14.95 -3.93
CA LEU A 126 15.02 -15.74 -4.79
C LEU A 126 15.81 -16.67 -5.74
N CYS A 127 16.99 -16.26 -6.21
CA CYS A 127 17.85 -17.08 -7.06
C CYS A 127 18.59 -18.19 -6.30
N THR A 128 18.90 -17.98 -5.02
CA THR A 128 19.65 -18.93 -4.19
C THR A 128 18.75 -19.88 -3.38
N SER A 129 17.44 -19.62 -3.34
CA SER A 129 16.51 -20.46 -2.62
C SER A 129 16.41 -21.88 -3.21
N GLU A 130 16.40 -22.87 -2.33
CA GLU A 130 16.24 -24.28 -2.68
C GLU A 130 14.76 -24.72 -2.68
N ASN A 131 13.85 -23.88 -2.19
CA ASN A 131 12.43 -24.22 -2.01
C ASN A 131 11.50 -23.38 -2.90
N VAL A 132 11.56 -23.65 -4.20
CA VAL A 132 10.77 -22.96 -5.24
C VAL A 132 9.26 -22.99 -4.96
N MET A 133 8.74 -24.05 -4.33
CA MET A 133 7.31 -24.15 -4.02
C MET A 133 6.90 -23.19 -2.89
N ALA A 134 7.73 -23.06 -1.85
CA ALA A 134 7.52 -22.07 -0.81
C ALA A 134 7.65 -20.64 -1.35
N ASP A 135 8.65 -20.38 -2.20
CA ASP A 135 8.83 -19.06 -2.82
C ASP A 135 7.64 -18.69 -3.69
N ARG A 136 7.12 -19.62 -4.49
CA ARG A 136 5.91 -19.41 -5.29
C ARG A 136 4.73 -19.05 -4.40
N ALA A 137 4.50 -19.78 -3.31
CA ALA A 137 3.40 -19.51 -2.39
C ALA A 137 3.54 -18.12 -1.72
N HIS A 138 4.77 -17.77 -1.31
CA HIS A 138 5.04 -16.47 -0.70
C HIS A 138 4.88 -15.33 -1.70
N PHE A 139 5.36 -15.51 -2.93
CA PHE A 139 5.16 -14.59 -4.03
C PHE A 139 3.67 -14.35 -4.31
N ILE A 140 2.87 -15.42 -4.46
CA ILE A 140 1.43 -15.31 -4.71
C ILE A 140 0.78 -14.44 -3.62
N LYS A 141 1.10 -14.70 -2.34
CA LYS A 141 0.56 -13.94 -1.23
C LYS A 141 0.93 -12.45 -1.29
N ILE A 142 2.20 -12.13 -1.52
CA ILE A 142 2.67 -10.74 -1.58
C ILE A 142 2.09 -10.04 -2.81
N TYR A 143 2.13 -10.68 -3.97
CA TYR A 143 1.63 -10.16 -5.23
C TYR A 143 0.16 -9.77 -5.11
N SER A 144 -0.70 -10.69 -4.64
CA SER A 144 -2.13 -10.42 -4.45
C SER A 144 -2.38 -9.30 -3.44
N GLN A 145 -1.53 -9.13 -2.42
CA GLN A 145 -1.66 -8.02 -1.48
C GLN A 145 -1.31 -6.67 -2.10
N ILE A 146 -0.27 -6.62 -2.95
CA ILE A 146 0.11 -5.40 -3.67
C ILE A 146 -0.95 -5.05 -4.70
N GLU A 147 -1.35 -6.03 -5.51
CA GLU A 147 -2.40 -5.90 -6.52
C GLU A 147 -3.69 -5.37 -5.92
N LYS A 148 -4.15 -5.96 -4.80
CA LYS A 148 -5.34 -5.51 -4.10
C LYS A 148 -5.21 -4.05 -3.65
N ARG A 149 -4.07 -3.66 -3.07
CA ARG A 149 -3.84 -2.29 -2.60
C ARG A 149 -3.81 -1.29 -3.75
N GLU A 150 -3.11 -1.61 -4.84
CA GLU A 150 -3.07 -0.75 -6.03
C GLU A 150 -4.46 -0.62 -6.66
N ASN A 151 -5.21 -1.72 -6.76
CA ASN A 151 -6.57 -1.71 -7.28
C ASN A 151 -7.51 -0.89 -6.40
N GLU A 152 -7.48 -1.08 -5.07
CA GLU A 152 -8.25 -0.26 -4.12
C GLU A 152 -7.95 1.23 -4.29
N GLN A 153 -6.67 1.60 -4.44
CA GLN A 153 -6.31 2.98 -4.69
C GLN A 153 -6.91 3.48 -6.00
N ARG A 154 -6.75 2.76 -7.12
CA ARG A 154 -7.31 3.13 -8.43
C ARG A 154 -8.83 3.29 -8.41
N LEU A 155 -9.53 2.42 -7.69
CA LEU A 155 -10.99 2.43 -7.59
C LEU A 155 -11.53 3.62 -6.80
N ILE A 156 -10.76 4.22 -5.89
CA ILE A 156 -11.25 5.35 -5.09
C ILE A 156 -11.09 6.65 -5.91
N PRO A 157 -12.18 7.43 -6.10
CA PRO A 157 -12.12 8.72 -6.79
C PRO A 157 -11.11 9.68 -6.17
N LEU A 158 -10.41 10.46 -7.00
CA LEU A 158 -9.37 11.41 -6.54
C LEU A 158 -9.84 12.33 -5.39
N PRO A 159 -11.01 13.00 -5.47
CA PRO A 159 -11.44 13.92 -4.40
C PRO A 159 -11.66 13.21 -3.05
N ILE A 160 -12.08 11.94 -3.08
CA ILE A 160 -12.29 11.13 -1.88
C ILE A 160 -10.93 10.70 -1.32
N ARG A 161 -10.01 10.28 -2.19
CA ARG A 161 -8.65 9.87 -1.80
C ARG A 161 -7.89 11.01 -1.13
N GLU A 162 -7.93 12.20 -1.69
CA GLU A 162 -7.31 13.41 -1.11
C GLU A 162 -7.89 13.72 0.26
N LYS A 163 -9.21 13.68 0.41
CA LYS A 163 -9.88 13.91 1.69
C LYS A 163 -9.50 12.87 2.75
N ILE A 164 -9.37 11.60 2.37
CA ILE A 164 -8.88 10.54 3.27
C ILE A 164 -7.45 10.85 3.71
N GLN A 165 -6.56 11.21 2.78
CA GLN A 165 -5.17 11.51 3.08
C GLN A 165 -5.03 12.73 4.01
N MET A 166 -5.77 13.80 3.74
CA MET A 166 -5.82 14.98 4.61
C MET A 166 -6.25 14.63 6.03
N ASN A 167 -7.30 13.81 6.18
CA ASN A 167 -7.74 13.38 7.51
C ASN A 167 -6.66 12.57 8.25
N ILE A 168 -5.94 11.68 7.54
CA ILE A 168 -4.84 10.90 8.13
C ILE A 168 -3.73 11.83 8.61
N GLU A 169 -3.35 12.85 7.83
CA GLU A 169 -2.32 13.81 8.20
C GLU A 169 -2.74 14.67 9.39
N MET A 170 -3.99 15.14 9.41
CA MET A 170 -4.54 15.88 10.55
C MET A 170 -4.48 15.07 11.85
N HIS A 171 -4.85 13.79 11.81
CA HIS A 171 -4.80 12.92 12.99
C HIS A 171 -3.36 12.60 13.44
N LYS A 172 -2.41 12.50 12.51
CA LYS A 172 -0.99 12.37 12.87
C LYS A 172 -0.47 13.62 13.57
N ASN A 173 -0.86 14.81 13.11
CA ASN A 173 -0.43 16.09 13.68
C ASN A 173 -1.02 16.34 15.08
N SER A 174 -2.29 15.99 15.32
CA SER A 174 -2.89 16.09 16.66
C SER A 174 -2.28 15.11 17.68
N GLN A 175 -1.73 13.98 17.23
CA GLN A 175 -1.00 13.04 18.08
C GLN A 175 0.45 13.49 18.36
N THR A 176 1.12 14.18 17.43
CA THR A 176 2.44 14.78 17.69
C THR A 176 2.39 16.03 18.56
N GLU A 177 1.33 16.86 18.47
CA GLU A 177 1.14 18.02 19.36
C GLU A 177 0.90 17.62 20.83
N SER A 178 0.28 16.47 21.09
CA SER A 178 0.11 15.93 22.45
C SER A 178 1.37 15.25 23.01
N ILE A 179 2.35 14.92 22.16
CA ILE A 179 3.69 14.48 22.58
C ILE A 179 4.58 15.69 22.92
N SER A 180 4.37 16.85 22.29
CA SER A 180 5.15 18.07 22.55
C SER A 180 4.88 18.75 23.90
N CYS A 181 3.79 18.40 24.62
CA CYS A 181 3.43 19.05 25.88
C CYS A 181 3.95 18.36 27.16
N ASN A 182 4.69 17.25 27.05
CA ASN A 182 5.25 16.55 28.22
C ASN A 182 6.75 16.74 28.46
N ASP A 183 7.49 17.37 27.54
CA ASP A 183 8.88 17.72 27.80
C ASP A 183 9.01 19.22 28.11
N LYS A 184 8.67 19.60 29.35
CA LYS A 184 9.33 20.76 29.95
C LYS A 184 10.82 20.40 30.05
N PRO A 185 11.76 21.21 29.50
CA PRO A 185 13.17 20.98 29.77
C PRO A 185 13.40 21.20 31.26
N LEU A 186 13.67 20.10 31.98
CA LEU A 186 14.22 20.19 33.32
C LEU A 186 15.59 20.83 33.18
N ILE A 187 15.67 22.05 33.68
CA ILE A 187 16.88 22.82 33.97
C ILE A 187 17.99 21.85 34.41
N GLU A 188 19.10 21.86 33.66
CA GLU A 188 20.35 21.20 33.98
C GLU A 188 20.74 21.46 35.43
N LYS A 189 20.57 20.45 36.28
CA LYS A 189 21.46 20.31 37.44
C LYS A 189 22.72 19.65 36.90
N LYS A 190 23.79 20.44 36.82
CA LYS A 190 25.16 19.96 36.58
C LYS A 190 25.49 18.85 37.58
N GLU A 191 25.34 17.59 37.16
CA GLU A 191 26.08 16.49 37.76
C GLU A 191 27.46 16.49 37.14
N GLU A 192 28.39 17.07 37.90
CA GLU A 192 29.83 16.97 37.71
C GLU A 192 30.22 15.49 37.65
N ASN A 193 30.45 14.98 36.45
CA ASN A 193 31.10 13.70 36.22
C ASN A 193 32.53 13.75 36.80
N ARG A 194 32.67 13.38 38.07
CA ARG A 194 33.96 13.08 38.70
C ARG A 194 34.42 11.71 38.21
N PRO A 195 35.62 11.59 37.59
CA PRO A 195 36.10 10.32 37.06
C PRO A 195 36.33 9.32 38.19
N ILE A 196 35.83 8.10 38.01
CA ILE A 196 36.06 6.95 38.88
C ILE A 196 37.55 6.62 38.81
N ASN A 197 38.30 7.07 39.81
CA ASN A 197 39.73 6.83 39.93
C ASN A 197 40.00 5.40 40.42
N ILE A 198 40.24 4.49 39.47
CA ILE A 198 40.57 3.08 39.70
C ILE A 198 41.95 2.91 40.40
N GLU A 199 42.78 3.95 40.52
CA GLU A 199 44.12 3.85 41.13
C GLU A 199 44.11 3.74 42.67
N ASN A 200 43.06 4.19 43.35
CA ASN A 200 43.01 4.17 44.82
C ASN A 200 42.64 2.80 45.40
N ASN A 201 41.91 1.97 44.65
CA ASN A 201 41.60 0.61 45.08
C ASN A 201 42.80 -0.34 44.92
N ILE A 202 43.64 -0.12 43.91
CA ILE A 202 44.87 -0.91 43.71
C ILE A 202 45.91 -0.57 44.79
N LYS A 203 46.06 0.70 45.20
CA LYS A 203 46.96 1.08 46.31
C LYS A 203 46.54 0.49 47.65
N ASN A 204 45.25 0.46 47.96
CA ASN A 204 44.74 -0.11 49.22
C ASN A 204 44.93 -1.63 49.28
N VAL A 205 44.66 -2.34 48.19
CA VAL A 205 44.90 -3.80 48.11
C VAL A 205 46.40 -4.12 48.18
N ARG A 206 47.26 -3.32 47.55
CA ARG A 206 48.73 -3.50 47.58
C ARG A 206 49.35 -3.24 48.97
N ASN A 207 48.82 -2.26 49.71
CA ASN A 207 49.25 -1.97 51.08
C ASN A 207 48.75 -3.02 52.09
N MET A 208 47.54 -3.54 51.88
CA MET A 208 46.99 -4.63 52.68
C MET A 208 47.78 -5.94 52.49
N ILE A 209 48.16 -6.28 51.25
CA ILE A 209 49.01 -7.46 50.96
C ILE A 209 50.43 -7.28 51.53
N LYS A 210 51.03 -6.07 51.47
CA LYS A 210 52.33 -5.80 52.10
C LYS A 210 52.32 -5.95 53.63
N SER A 211 51.21 -5.60 54.29
CA SER A 211 51.07 -5.75 55.76
C SER A 211 50.92 -7.20 56.23
N LEU A 212 50.49 -8.10 55.34
CA LEU A 212 50.33 -9.53 55.63
C LEU A 212 51.63 -10.32 55.41
N ILE A 213 52.49 -9.90 54.48
CA ILE A 213 53.77 -10.58 54.19
C ILE A 213 54.88 -10.22 55.19
N CYS A 214 54.80 -9.08 55.90
CA CYS A 214 55.81 -8.69 56.91
C CYS A 214 55.55 -9.24 58.34
N LYS A 215 54.66 -10.23 58.51
CA LYS A 215 54.41 -10.89 59.81
C LYS A 215 54.86 -12.36 59.89
N GLU A 216 55.55 -12.86 58.87
CA GLU A 216 56.22 -14.17 58.90
C GLU A 216 57.72 -14.00 58.59
N VAL A 217 58.46 -13.44 59.55
CA VAL A 217 59.84 -13.82 59.96
C VAL A 217 59.92 -13.65 61.48
#